data_AF-A0AAJ5VUF1-F1
#
_entry.id   AF-A0AAJ5VUF1-F1
#
_cell.length_a   1.000
_cell.length_b   1.000
_cell.length_c   1.000
_cell.angle_alpha   90.00
_cell.angle_beta   90.00
_cell.angle_gamma   90.00
#
_symmetry.space_group_name_H-M   'P 1'
#
loop_
_entity.id
_entity.type
_entity.pdbx_description
1 polymer ?
#
loop_
_entity_poly.entity_id
_entity_poly.type
_entity_poly.pdbx_seq_one_letter_code
_entity_poly.pdbx_strand_id
1 'polypeptide(L)'
;MVLRSLVLTAILGLVPFIPAHAQDAGNAELVGELMAFHGSRVIVSAMTTHCYETTGLDGAYKTAYDNWYLRNIGFLDLADRVVTRLGGAQNGEKQAAETYGGTQIMSAYNQAEDKDVFCRGFLAQVQDGALDIDQQLPEALARAQEVASQ
;
A
#
# COMPACT_ATOMS: atom_id res chain seq x y z
N MET A 1 47.95 -43.50 37.79
CA MET A 1 47.34 -42.19 38.11
C MET A 1 47.10 -41.47 36.79
N VAL A 2 45.86 -41.43 36.32
CA VAL A 2 45.49 -40.89 35.00
C VAL A 2 45.17 -39.40 35.13
N LEU A 3 45.75 -38.64 34.22
CA LEU A 3 45.69 -37.20 34.03
C LEU A 3 44.24 -36.75 33.72
N ARG A 4 43.66 -35.88 34.57
CA ARG A 4 42.33 -35.28 34.38
C ARG A 4 42.42 -34.11 33.39
N SER A 5 42.06 -34.35 32.14
CA SER A 5 41.71 -33.30 31.17
C SER A 5 40.23 -32.95 31.32
N LEU A 6 39.93 -31.71 31.73
CA LEU A 6 38.59 -31.12 31.64
C LEU A 6 38.67 -30.00 30.59
N VAL A 7 38.13 -30.30 29.42
CA VAL A 7 38.03 -29.40 28.26
C VAL A 7 36.92 -28.39 28.54
N LEU A 8 37.26 -27.10 28.52
CA LEU A 8 36.32 -25.97 28.55
C LEU A 8 35.52 -25.95 27.25
N THR A 9 34.20 -26.15 27.32
CA THR A 9 33.30 -26.00 26.18
C THR A 9 32.92 -24.52 26.03
N ALA A 10 33.56 -23.83 25.07
CA ALA A 10 33.13 -22.50 24.63
C ALA A 10 31.94 -22.67 23.68
N ILE A 11 30.72 -22.43 24.18
CA ILE A 11 29.53 -22.30 23.34
C ILE A 11 29.56 -20.87 22.77
N LEU A 12 30.18 -20.71 21.60
CA LEU A 12 30.12 -19.50 20.79
C LEU A 12 28.67 -19.36 20.28
N GLY A 13 27.99 -18.30 20.70
CA GLY A 13 26.63 -18.00 20.27
C GLY A 13 26.56 -17.79 18.76
N LEU A 14 25.76 -18.63 18.09
CA LEU A 14 25.29 -18.39 16.72
C LEU A 14 24.32 -17.21 16.75
N VAL A 15 24.84 -16.01 16.52
CA VAL A 15 24.01 -14.89 16.07
C VAL A 15 23.58 -15.22 14.64
N PRO A 16 22.29 -15.36 14.33
CA PRO A 16 21.86 -15.52 12.95
C PRO A 16 22.16 -14.21 12.21
N PHE A 17 23.23 -14.22 11.41
CA PHE A 17 23.48 -13.18 10.42
C PHE A 17 22.43 -13.35 9.32
N ILE A 18 21.34 -12.60 9.42
CA ILE A 18 20.44 -12.44 8.29
C ILE A 18 21.28 -11.80 7.17
N PRO A 19 21.36 -12.40 5.98
CA PRO A 19 22.15 -11.84 4.89
C PRO A 19 21.56 -10.48 4.51
N ALA A 20 22.39 -9.43 4.53
CA ALA A 20 21.98 -8.06 4.20
C ALA A 20 21.21 -7.96 2.86
N HIS A 21 21.55 -8.80 1.89
CA HIS A 21 20.86 -8.89 0.60
C HIS A 21 19.38 -9.29 0.69
N ALA A 22 18.99 -10.13 1.66
CA ALA A 22 17.60 -10.52 1.85
C ALA A 22 16.78 -9.37 2.46
N GLN A 23 17.43 -8.56 3.30
CA GLN A 23 16.81 -7.38 3.90
C GLN A 23 16.62 -6.27 2.86
N ASP A 24 17.61 -6.03 1.98
CA ASP A 24 17.47 -5.06 0.88
C ASP A 24 16.37 -5.46 -0.11
N ALA A 25 16.26 -6.76 -0.45
CA ALA A 25 15.20 -7.25 -1.33
C ALA A 25 13.81 -7.10 -0.70
N GLY A 26 13.65 -7.46 0.58
CA GLY A 26 12.38 -7.31 1.29
C GLY A 26 11.97 -5.84 1.52
N ASN A 27 12.96 -4.94 1.68
CA ASN A 27 12.71 -3.51 1.77
C ASN A 27 12.22 -2.94 0.43
N ALA A 28 12.84 -3.35 -0.69
CA ALA A 28 12.43 -2.90 -2.02
C ALA A 28 11.01 -3.37 -2.38
N GLU A 29 10.66 -4.61 -2.02
CA GLU A 29 9.29 -5.13 -2.20
C GLU A 29 8.28 -4.31 -1.39
N LEU A 30 8.54 -4.09 -0.10
CA LEU A 30 7.65 -3.30 0.76
C LEU A 30 7.50 -1.86 0.25
N VAL A 31 8.57 -1.24 -0.24
CA VAL A 31 8.49 0.10 -0.85
C VAL A 31 7.52 0.10 -2.04
N GLY A 32 7.62 -0.89 -2.93
CA GLY A 32 6.70 -1.03 -4.07
C GLY A 32 5.24 -1.21 -3.64
N GLU A 33 4.99 -2.06 -2.64
CA GLU A 33 3.65 -2.27 -2.06
C GLU A 33 3.09 -0.97 -1.46
N LEU A 34 3.93 -0.19 -0.77
CA LEU A 34 3.51 1.08 -0.15
C LEU A 34 3.23 2.16 -1.18
N MET A 35 3.87 2.13 -2.35
CA MET A 35 3.50 3.01 -3.45
C MET A 35 2.10 2.70 -3.99
N ALA A 36 1.63 1.46 -3.91
CA ALA A 36 0.27 1.09 -4.32
C ALA A 36 -0.81 1.83 -3.51
N PHE A 37 -0.51 2.31 -2.29
CA PHE A 37 -1.43 3.12 -1.49
C PHE A 37 -1.80 4.42 -2.22
N HIS A 38 -0.81 5.05 -2.87
CA HIS A 38 -1.03 6.24 -3.71
C HIS A 38 -1.79 5.88 -4.99
N GLY A 39 -1.59 4.67 -5.51
CA GLY A 39 -2.43 4.10 -6.57
C GLY A 39 -3.92 4.05 -6.19
N SER A 40 -4.25 3.55 -4.99
CA SER A 40 -5.63 3.53 -4.48
C SER A 40 -6.24 4.93 -4.41
N ARG A 41 -5.47 5.94 -3.96
CA ARG A 41 -5.92 7.35 -3.98
C ARG A 41 -6.26 7.82 -5.39
N VAL A 42 -5.41 7.52 -6.38
CA VAL A 42 -5.65 7.91 -7.77
C VAL A 42 -6.89 7.22 -8.32
N ILE A 43 -7.11 5.94 -8.00
CA ILE A 43 -8.30 5.19 -8.43
C ILE A 43 -9.58 5.89 -7.95
N VAL A 44 -9.68 6.19 -6.65
CA VAL A 44 -10.88 6.85 -6.08
C VAL A 44 -11.02 8.29 -6.58
N SER A 45 -9.91 9.03 -6.68
CA SER A 45 -9.93 10.40 -7.19
C SER A 45 -10.38 10.47 -8.66
N ALA A 46 -9.88 9.59 -9.52
CA ALA A 46 -10.23 9.59 -10.94
C ALA A 46 -11.71 9.29 -11.16
N MET A 47 -12.24 8.30 -10.44
CA MET A 47 -13.65 7.94 -10.55
C MET A 47 -14.58 8.95 -9.91
N THR A 48 -14.12 9.74 -8.93
CA THR A 48 -14.88 10.89 -8.46
C THR A 48 -15.27 11.78 -9.63
N THR A 49 -14.30 12.09 -10.51
CA THR A 49 -14.54 12.89 -11.71
C THR A 49 -15.40 12.17 -12.75
N HIS A 50 -14.91 11.04 -13.25
CA HIS A 50 -15.56 10.38 -14.39
C HIS A 50 -16.96 9.84 -14.08
N CYS A 51 -17.18 9.38 -12.85
CA CYS A 51 -18.49 8.88 -12.45
C CYS A 51 -19.46 9.99 -12.05
N TYR A 52 -19.01 11.16 -11.57
CA TYR A 52 -19.93 12.29 -11.48
C TYR A 52 -20.43 12.69 -12.87
N GLU A 53 -19.54 12.76 -13.87
CA GLU A 53 -19.90 13.19 -15.24
C GLU A 53 -20.88 12.21 -15.88
N THR A 54 -20.72 10.93 -15.58
CA THR A 54 -21.57 9.86 -16.10
C THR A 54 -22.97 9.86 -15.49
N THR A 55 -23.07 10.04 -14.17
CA THR A 55 -24.31 9.79 -13.41
C THR A 55 -25.05 11.06 -12.99
N GLY A 56 -24.38 12.22 -12.99
CA GLY A 56 -24.87 13.48 -12.44
C GLY A 56 -24.87 13.57 -10.91
N LEU A 57 -24.26 12.61 -10.19
CA LEU A 57 -24.29 12.52 -8.72
C LEU A 57 -23.08 13.18 -8.03
N ASP A 58 -22.69 14.38 -8.45
CA ASP A 58 -21.48 15.09 -7.97
C ASP A 58 -21.32 15.06 -6.43
N GLY A 59 -22.34 15.50 -5.70
CA GLY A 59 -22.29 15.55 -4.23
C GLY A 59 -22.04 14.18 -3.57
N ALA A 60 -22.52 13.09 -4.15
CA ALA A 60 -22.34 11.75 -3.60
C ALA A 60 -20.90 11.24 -3.82
N TYR A 61 -20.35 11.42 -5.01
CA TYR A 61 -18.97 11.03 -5.32
C TYR A 61 -17.97 11.87 -4.54
N LYS A 62 -18.18 13.19 -4.45
CA LYS A 62 -17.34 14.07 -3.63
C LYS A 62 -17.35 13.65 -2.16
N THR A 63 -18.53 13.42 -1.59
CA THR A 63 -18.65 12.99 -0.18
C THR A 63 -17.98 11.64 0.05
N ALA A 64 -18.15 10.68 -0.88
CA ALA A 64 -17.51 9.38 -0.79
C ALA A 64 -15.98 9.49 -0.83
N TYR A 65 -15.43 10.30 -1.74
CA TYR A 65 -13.99 10.57 -1.80
C TYR A 65 -13.46 11.24 -0.53
N ASP A 66 -14.13 12.28 -0.03
CA ASP A 66 -13.70 13.00 1.17
C ASP A 66 -13.68 12.05 2.39
N ASN A 67 -14.72 11.20 2.53
CA ASN A 67 -14.78 10.20 3.60
C ASN A 67 -13.71 9.13 3.44
N TRP A 68 -13.49 8.62 2.22
CA TRP A 68 -12.39 7.70 1.93
C TRP A 68 -11.05 8.33 2.30
N TYR A 69 -10.80 9.57 1.93
CA TYR A 69 -9.55 10.26 2.24
C TYR A 69 -9.34 10.40 3.75
N LEU A 70 -10.38 10.75 4.51
CA LEU A 70 -10.30 10.85 5.97
C LEU A 70 -9.94 9.51 6.63
N ARG A 71 -10.46 8.39 6.13
CA ARG A 71 -10.11 7.04 6.64
C ARG A 71 -8.68 6.63 6.27
N ASN A 72 -8.17 7.11 5.13
CA ASN A 72 -6.94 6.60 4.52
C ASN A 72 -5.71 7.52 4.62
N ILE A 73 -5.88 8.80 4.97
CA ILE A 73 -4.77 9.77 5.01
C ILE A 73 -3.63 9.34 5.93
N GLY A 74 -3.95 8.71 7.07
CA GLY A 74 -2.94 8.19 7.99
C GLY A 74 -2.09 7.07 7.38
N PHE A 75 -2.67 6.24 6.52
CA PHE A 75 -1.95 5.16 5.83
C PHE A 75 -1.07 5.71 4.71
N LEU A 76 -1.54 6.74 3.99
CA LEU A 76 -0.73 7.44 2.98
C LEU A 76 0.51 8.11 3.61
N ASP A 77 0.34 8.78 4.75
CA ASP A 77 1.47 9.36 5.50
C ASP A 77 2.43 8.29 6.04
N LEU A 78 1.90 7.19 6.57
CA LEU A 78 2.71 6.07 7.03
C LEU A 78 3.56 5.49 5.89
N ALA A 79 2.97 5.28 4.71
CA ALA A 79 3.68 4.81 3.53
C ALA A 79 4.83 5.75 3.15
N ASP A 80 4.57 7.06 3.04
CA ASP A 80 5.60 8.04 2.68
C ASP A 80 6.76 8.05 3.71
N ARG A 81 6.46 7.93 5.01
CA ARG A 81 7.49 7.87 6.07
C ARG A 81 8.30 6.58 6.04
N VAL A 82 7.66 5.43 5.88
CA VAL A 82 8.34 4.12 5.84
C VAL A 82 9.21 4.03 4.60
N VAL A 83 8.71 4.45 3.44
CA VAL A 83 9.49 4.47 2.19
C VAL A 83 10.74 5.34 2.33
N THR A 84 10.59 6.52 2.94
CA THR A 84 11.74 7.40 3.24
C THR A 84 12.75 6.70 4.15
N ARG A 85 12.29 6.02 5.21
CA ARG A 85 13.14 5.28 6.15
C ARG A 85 13.91 4.14 5.48
N LEU A 86 13.28 3.45 4.55
CA LEU A 86 13.88 2.33 3.81
C LEU A 86 14.76 2.79 2.65
N GLY A 87 14.93 4.10 2.44
CA GLY A 87 15.74 4.65 1.36
C GLY A 87 15.09 4.60 -0.03
N GLY A 88 13.79 4.29 -0.09
CA GLY A 88 13.00 4.15 -1.32
C GLY A 88 12.36 5.44 -1.83
N ALA A 89 12.75 6.62 -1.34
CA ALA A 89 12.13 7.90 -1.71
C ALA A 89 12.49 8.38 -3.13
N GLN A 90 12.44 7.50 -4.14
CA GLN A 90 12.58 7.89 -5.53
C GLN A 90 11.19 8.32 -6.04
N ASN A 91 11.02 9.62 -6.33
CA ASN A 91 9.77 10.19 -6.86
C ASN A 91 9.16 9.41 -8.04
N GLY A 92 9.98 8.66 -8.79
CA GLY A 92 9.53 7.82 -9.90
C GLY A 92 8.62 6.66 -9.50
N GLU A 93 8.81 6.06 -8.32
CA GLU A 93 8.01 4.89 -7.90
C GLU A 93 6.58 5.29 -7.53
N LYS A 94 6.43 6.42 -6.82
CA LYS A 94 5.11 7.01 -6.54
C LYS A 94 4.38 7.34 -7.82
N GLN A 95 5.05 8.05 -8.73
CA GLN A 95 4.47 8.42 -10.01
C GLN A 95 4.10 7.19 -10.85
N ALA A 96 4.91 6.13 -10.82
CA ALA A 96 4.62 4.88 -11.51
C ALA A 96 3.38 4.20 -10.92
N ALA A 97 3.25 4.12 -9.60
CA ALA A 97 2.07 3.55 -8.95
C ALA A 97 0.79 4.37 -9.19
N GLU A 98 0.90 5.70 -9.15
CA GLU A 98 -0.19 6.61 -9.50
C GLU A 98 -0.61 6.43 -10.97
N THR A 99 0.35 6.36 -11.88
CA THR A 99 0.09 6.13 -13.32
C THR A 99 -0.53 4.76 -13.57
N TYR A 100 -0.04 3.73 -12.89
CA TYR A 100 -0.58 2.38 -12.98
C TYR A 100 -2.01 2.34 -12.49
N GLY A 101 -2.28 2.85 -11.27
CA GLY A 101 -3.64 2.90 -10.71
C GLY A 101 -4.62 3.65 -11.61
N GLY A 102 -4.22 4.82 -12.11
CA GLY A 102 -5.01 5.61 -13.06
C GLY A 102 -5.30 4.86 -14.36
N THR A 103 -4.29 4.23 -14.96
CA THR A 103 -4.45 3.43 -16.18
C THR A 103 -5.41 2.26 -15.97
N GLN A 104 -5.26 1.53 -14.85
CA GLN A 104 -6.09 0.36 -14.56
C GLN A 104 -7.56 0.72 -14.38
N ILE A 105 -7.87 1.74 -13.59
CA ILE A 105 -9.27 2.13 -13.37
C ILE A 105 -9.92 2.70 -14.62
N MET A 106 -9.19 3.50 -15.40
CA MET A 106 -9.72 4.04 -16.66
C MET A 106 -9.94 2.94 -17.69
N SER A 107 -9.07 1.94 -17.73
CA SER A 107 -9.25 0.76 -18.57
C SER A 107 -10.53 0.01 -18.17
N ALA A 108 -10.74 -0.25 -16.87
CA ALA A 108 -11.95 -0.90 -16.37
C ALA A 108 -13.22 -0.10 -16.69
N TYR A 109 -13.20 1.22 -16.46
CA TYR A 109 -14.31 2.13 -16.77
C TYR A 109 -14.64 2.13 -18.27
N ASN A 110 -13.63 2.18 -19.14
CA ASN A 110 -13.83 2.19 -20.60
C ASN A 110 -14.37 0.85 -21.12
N GLN A 111 -14.00 -0.26 -20.47
CA GLN A 111 -14.46 -1.61 -20.82
C GLN A 111 -15.85 -1.94 -20.25
N ALA A 112 -16.36 -1.15 -19.30
CA ALA A 112 -17.69 -1.35 -18.75
C ALA A 112 -18.77 -1.19 -19.84
N GLU A 113 -19.60 -2.21 -20.00
CA GLU A 113 -20.74 -2.23 -20.92
C GLU A 113 -21.75 -1.13 -20.56
N ASP A 114 -22.04 -1.01 -19.25
CA ASP A 114 -22.87 0.05 -18.68
C ASP A 114 -22.05 0.86 -17.68
N LYS A 115 -21.80 2.12 -18.04
CA LYS A 115 -21.02 3.06 -17.22
C LYS A 115 -21.79 3.55 -16.00
N ASP A 116 -23.12 3.67 -16.06
CA ASP A 116 -23.93 4.08 -14.90
C ASP A 116 -23.91 2.97 -13.85
N VAL A 117 -24.10 1.71 -14.26
CA VAL A 117 -24.00 0.55 -13.36
C VAL A 117 -22.60 0.43 -12.75
N PHE A 118 -21.55 0.53 -13.58
CA PHE A 118 -20.17 0.53 -13.10
C PHE A 118 -19.94 1.62 -12.05
N CYS A 119 -20.36 2.84 -12.35
CA CYS A 119 -20.14 3.99 -11.48
C CYS A 119 -20.90 3.89 -10.17
N ARG A 120 -22.16 3.42 -10.17
CA ARG A 120 -22.92 3.19 -8.93
C ARG A 120 -22.32 2.07 -8.10
N GLY A 121 -21.84 1.00 -8.74
CA GLY A 121 -21.11 -0.08 -8.07
C GLY A 121 -19.81 0.43 -7.43
N PHE A 122 -19.05 1.25 -8.16
CA PHE A 122 -17.84 1.89 -7.64
C PHE A 122 -18.14 2.76 -6.43
N LEU A 123 -19.18 3.61 -6.51
CA LEU A 123 -19.60 4.46 -5.39
C LEU A 123 -19.92 3.63 -4.13
N ALA A 124 -20.65 2.52 -4.30
CA ALA A 124 -20.97 1.62 -3.19
C ALA A 124 -19.70 1.05 -2.52
N GLN A 125 -18.71 0.61 -3.32
CA GLN A 125 -17.44 0.08 -2.81
C GLN A 125 -16.57 1.13 -2.10
N VAL A 126 -16.69 2.41 -2.45
CA VAL A 126 -16.01 3.49 -1.70
C VAL A 126 -16.73 3.75 -0.38
N GLN A 127 -18.06 3.67 -0.38
CA GLN A 127 -18.89 3.96 0.78
C GLN A 127 -18.85 2.84 1.83
N ASP A 128 -18.80 1.57 1.40
CA ASP A 128 -18.71 0.41 2.29
C ASP A 128 -17.28 0.18 2.84
N GLY A 129 -16.29 0.88 2.30
CA GLY A 129 -14.89 0.78 2.71
C GLY A 129 -14.11 -0.33 2.01
N ALA A 130 -14.68 -1.05 1.05
CA ALA A 130 -14.00 -2.10 0.29
C ALA A 130 -12.75 -1.59 -0.46
N LEU A 131 -12.71 -0.29 -0.78
CA LEU A 131 -11.55 0.36 -1.40
C LEU A 131 -10.63 1.07 -0.40
N ASP A 132 -10.84 0.90 0.91
CA ASP A 132 -9.90 1.43 1.91
C ASP A 132 -8.60 0.62 1.90
N ILE A 133 -7.47 1.29 2.16
CA ILE A 133 -6.13 0.73 2.06
C ILE A 133 -5.94 -0.45 3.02
N ASP A 134 -6.50 -0.39 4.22
CA ASP A 134 -6.46 -1.46 5.21
C ASP A 134 -7.26 -2.70 4.77
N GLN A 135 -8.24 -2.53 3.86
CA GLN A 135 -8.98 -3.64 3.26
C GLN A 135 -8.28 -4.19 2.02
N GLN A 136 -7.70 -3.31 1.19
CA GLN A 136 -7.04 -3.70 -0.06
C GLN A 136 -5.66 -4.31 0.16
N LEU A 137 -4.89 -3.78 1.11
CA LEU A 137 -3.47 -4.06 1.30
C LEU A 137 -3.12 -4.30 2.79
N PRO A 138 -3.84 -5.21 3.49
CA PRO A 138 -3.67 -5.40 4.94
C PRO A 138 -2.25 -5.86 5.32
N GLU A 139 -1.64 -6.72 4.52
CA GLU A 139 -0.30 -7.26 4.81
C GLU A 139 0.79 -6.20 4.67
N ALA A 140 0.76 -5.41 3.59
CA ALA A 140 1.68 -4.29 3.38
C ALA A 140 1.54 -3.23 4.48
N LEU A 141 0.29 -2.94 4.90
CA LEU A 141 0.02 -2.03 6.01
C LEU A 141 0.62 -2.55 7.32
N ALA A 142 0.44 -3.82 7.64
CA ALA A 142 1.01 -4.42 8.85
C ALA A 142 2.55 -4.33 8.86
N ARG A 143 3.21 -4.69 7.74
CA ARG A 143 4.66 -4.55 7.58
C ARG A 143 5.13 -3.10 7.74
N ALA A 144 4.40 -2.13 7.19
CA ALA A 144 4.72 -0.72 7.36
C ALA A 144 4.62 -0.25 8.81
N GLN A 145 3.60 -0.71 9.54
CA GLN A 145 3.44 -0.42 10.96
C GLN A 145 4.58 -1.01 11.79
N GLU A 146 5.00 -2.24 11.48
CA GLU A 146 6.16 -2.87 12.12
C GLU A 146 7.43 -2.05 11.91
N VAL A 147 7.73 -1.64 10.68
CA VAL A 147 8.90 -0.79 10.37
C VAL A 147 8.81 0.57 11.06
N ALA A 148 7.61 1.16 11.15
CA ALA A 148 7.42 2.45 11.81
C ALA A 148 7.55 2.39 13.33
N SER A 149 7.36 1.21 13.93
CA SER A 149 7.47 0.99 15.38
C SER A 149 8.90 0.73 15.88
N GLN A 150 9.85 0.47 14.97
CA GLN A 150 11.27 0.28 15.24
C GLN A 150 12.01 1.61 15.39
#